data_AF-A0A822DSD5-F1
#
_entry.id   AF-A0A822DSD5-F1
#
_cell.length_a   1.000
_cell.length_b   1.000
_cell.length_c   1.000
_cell.angle_alpha   90.00
_cell.angle_beta   90.00
_cell.angle_gamma   90.00
#
_symmetry.space_group_name_H-M   'P 1'
#
loop_
_entity.id
_entity.type
_entity.pdbx_description
1 polymer ?
#
loop_
_entity_poly.entity_id
_entity_poly.type
_entity_poly.pdbx_seq_one_letter_code
_entity_poly.pdbx_strand_id
1 'polypeptide(L)'
;MPQLNKFIFDIRSSFHLHNQISLVSNEDIQHTFNDFQNNQIISCVDYFYKFGRDECHIYSYPYERKEYHRITNNFPGGIFKYVREISLFDERPFEHNFFFQISQSFPFMKKLTLINEKPQNDKQSRKLDDNNQNLS
;
A
#
# COMPACT_ATOMS: atom_id res chain seq x y z
N MET A 1 2.69 -25.76 28.39
CA MET A 1 2.90 -25.31 27.00
C MET A 1 3.35 -23.86 27.05
N PRO A 2 4.44 -23.46 26.38
CA PRO A 2 4.85 -22.07 26.37
C PRO A 2 3.72 -21.21 25.76
N GLN A 3 3.24 -20.22 26.50
CA GLN A 3 2.37 -19.18 25.95
C GLN A 3 3.20 -18.32 25.01
N LEU A 4 2.78 -18.26 23.75
CA LEU A 4 3.41 -17.39 22.76
C LEU A 4 3.01 -15.94 23.08
N ASN A 5 3.83 -15.24 23.86
CA ASN A 5 3.48 -13.91 24.39
C ASN A 5 3.39 -12.82 23.31
N LYS A 6 3.92 -13.07 22.10
CA LYS A 6 3.85 -12.15 20.95
C LYS A 6 3.92 -12.95 19.65
N PHE A 7 2.90 -12.83 18.81
CA PHE A 7 2.89 -13.40 17.46
C PHE A 7 2.95 -12.24 16.45
N ILE A 8 4.05 -12.17 15.68
CA ILE A 8 4.29 -11.15 14.67
C ILE A 8 4.25 -11.83 13.31
N PHE A 9 3.42 -11.32 12.40
CA PHE A 9 3.29 -11.88 11.06
C PHE A 9 3.11 -10.80 10.01
N ASP A 10 3.35 -11.23 8.77
CA ASP A 10 3.13 -10.49 7.53
C ASP A 10 2.71 -11.53 6.49
N ILE A 11 1.44 -11.48 6.10
CA ILE A 11 0.79 -12.44 5.21
C ILE A 11 0.32 -11.68 4.00
N ARG A 12 0.70 -12.17 2.82
CA ARG A 12 0.17 -11.69 1.54
C ARG A 12 -0.42 -12.85 0.78
N SER A 13 -1.64 -12.65 0.34
CA SER A 13 -2.41 -13.62 -0.42
C SER A 13 -2.90 -12.96 -1.69
N SER A 14 -2.98 -13.73 -2.77
CA SER A 14 -3.53 -13.29 -4.05
C SER A 14 -4.49 -14.34 -4.56
N PHE A 15 -5.68 -13.95 -5.00
CA PHE A 15 -6.67 -14.89 -5.52
C PHE A 15 -7.17 -14.45 -6.89
N HIS A 16 -7.60 -15.41 -7.71
CA HIS A 16 -8.24 -15.10 -8.98
C HIS A 16 -9.70 -14.71 -8.76
N LEU A 17 -10.12 -13.55 -9.26
CA LEU A 17 -11.48 -13.02 -9.10
C LEU A 17 -12.54 -13.96 -9.67
N HIS A 18 -12.23 -14.66 -10.76
CA HIS A 18 -13.15 -15.60 -11.41
C HIS A 18 -13.47 -16.84 -10.56
N ASN A 19 -12.70 -17.08 -9.50
CA ASN A 19 -12.90 -18.22 -8.60
C ASN A 19 -13.64 -17.84 -7.32
N GLN A 20 -14.08 -16.59 -7.18
CA GLN A 20 -14.71 -16.09 -5.96
C GLN A 20 -16.23 -16.01 -6.07
N ILE A 21 -16.93 -16.49 -5.04
CA ILE A 21 -18.39 -16.37 -4.88
C ILE A 21 -18.75 -14.97 -4.36
N SER A 22 -17.86 -14.35 -3.57
CA SER A 22 -17.99 -13.01 -3.00
C SER A 22 -16.62 -12.37 -2.84
N LEU A 23 -16.54 -11.04 -2.96
CA LEU A 23 -15.32 -10.28 -2.72
C LEU A 23 -15.06 -10.15 -1.21
N VAL A 24 -13.83 -10.41 -0.77
CA VAL A 24 -13.45 -10.37 0.65
C VAL A 24 -13.14 -8.94 1.08
N SER A 25 -13.88 -8.39 2.04
CA SER A 25 -13.61 -7.06 2.57
C SER A 25 -12.50 -7.04 3.63
N ASN A 26 -11.98 -5.85 3.95
CA ASN A 26 -11.04 -5.70 5.06
C ASN A 26 -11.66 -6.10 6.39
N GLU A 27 -12.95 -5.81 6.56
CA GLU A 27 -13.77 -6.13 7.72
C GLU A 27 -13.91 -7.65 7.90
N ASP A 28 -14.15 -8.38 6.81
CA ASP A 28 -14.24 -9.84 6.82
C ASP A 28 -12.93 -10.45 7.32
N ILE A 29 -11.79 -9.96 6.83
CA ILE A 29 -10.47 -10.42 7.26
C ILE A 29 -10.24 -10.10 8.73
N GLN A 30 -10.54 -8.88 9.16
CA GLN A 30 -10.38 -8.49 10.57
C GLN A 30 -11.25 -9.35 11.49
N HIS A 31 -12.46 -9.72 11.05
CA HIS A 31 -13.35 -10.59 11.82
C HIS A 31 -12.77 -11.98 12.07
N THR A 32 -11.90 -12.49 11.18
CA THR A 32 -11.21 -13.78 11.39
C THR A 32 -10.25 -13.76 12.58
N PHE A 33 -9.84 -12.58 13.04
CA PHE A 33 -8.92 -12.40 14.16
C PHE A 33 -9.61 -11.86 15.42
N ASN A 34 -10.96 -11.85 15.49
CA ASN A 34 -11.70 -11.29 16.63
C ASN A 34 -11.38 -11.96 17.97
N ASP A 35 -11.06 -13.25 17.98
CA ASP A 35 -10.67 -13.99 19.18
C ASP A 35 -9.16 -13.88 19.49
N PHE A 36 -8.40 -13.23 18.61
CA PHE A 36 -6.98 -13.01 18.79
C PHE A 36 -6.79 -11.81 19.71
N GLN A 37 -6.24 -12.05 20.92
CA GLN A 37 -6.02 -11.01 21.94
C GLN A 37 -5.09 -9.85 21.49
N ASN A 38 -4.50 -9.95 20.29
CA ASN A 38 -3.70 -8.91 19.70
C ASN A 38 -4.55 -8.02 18.78
N ASN A 39 -5.13 -6.96 19.33
CA ASN A 39 -5.96 -5.98 18.61
C ASN A 39 -5.15 -5.11 17.62
N GLN A 40 -3.94 -5.52 17.27
CA GLN A 40 -3.02 -4.78 16.41
C GLN A 40 -2.82 -5.53 15.09
N ILE A 41 -3.89 -6.02 14.48
CA ILE A 41 -3.83 -6.64 13.15
C ILE A 41 -4.44 -5.67 12.16
N ILE A 42 -3.70 -5.35 11.11
CA ILE A 42 -4.16 -4.50 10.02
C ILE A 42 -4.32 -5.36 8.78
N SER A 43 -5.39 -5.12 8.03
CA SER A 43 -5.66 -5.71 6.73
C SER A 43 -5.80 -4.61 5.67
N CYS A 44 -5.34 -4.92 4.46
CA CYS A 44 -5.55 -4.13 3.26
C CYS A 44 -5.94 -5.09 2.13
N VAL A 45 -7.07 -4.86 1.48
CA VAL A 45 -7.52 -5.59 0.29
C VAL A 45 -7.52 -4.68 -0.91
N ASP A 46 -6.89 -5.15 -1.98
CA ASP A 46 -6.80 -4.49 -3.26
C ASP A 46 -7.41 -5.35 -4.36
N TYR A 47 -8.21 -4.72 -5.22
CA TYR A 47 -8.86 -5.38 -6.33
C TYR A 47 -8.24 -4.94 -7.65
N PHE A 48 -7.67 -5.90 -8.37
CA PHE A 48 -6.98 -5.72 -9.64
C PHE A 48 -7.82 -6.33 -10.76
N TYR A 49 -8.86 -5.59 -11.18
CA TYR A 49 -9.85 -6.06 -12.15
C TYR A 49 -9.25 -6.35 -13.53
N LYS A 50 -8.21 -5.61 -13.97
CA LYS A 50 -7.58 -5.87 -15.27
C LYS A 50 -6.77 -7.16 -15.24
N PHE A 51 -6.14 -7.45 -14.12
CA PHE A 51 -5.40 -8.69 -13.90
C PHE A 51 -6.28 -9.86 -13.49
N GLY A 52 -7.58 -9.64 -13.27
CA GLY A 52 -8.51 -10.67 -12.83
C GLY A 52 -8.13 -11.27 -11.48
N ARG A 53 -7.52 -10.49 -10.59
CA ARG A 53 -7.08 -10.94 -9.26
C ARG A 53 -7.40 -9.93 -8.17
N ASP A 54 -7.41 -10.38 -6.93
CA ASP A 54 -7.31 -9.53 -5.75
C ASP A 54 -6.03 -9.86 -4.99
N GLU A 55 -5.63 -8.93 -4.13
CA GLU A 55 -4.55 -9.14 -3.17
C GLU A 55 -5.01 -8.70 -1.80
N CYS A 56 -4.66 -9.50 -0.80
CA CYS A 56 -4.89 -9.19 0.60
C CYS A 56 -3.53 -9.17 1.30
N HIS A 57 -3.29 -8.12 2.08
CA HIS A 57 -2.13 -7.96 2.93
C HIS A 57 -2.59 -7.84 4.38
N ILE A 58 -2.13 -8.75 5.24
CA ILE A 58 -2.47 -8.82 6.66
C ILE A 58 -1.19 -8.82 7.47
N TYR A 59 -1.07 -7.94 8.46
CA TYR A 59 0.14 -7.86 9.25
C TYR A 59 -0.12 -7.40 10.68
N SER A 60 0.81 -7.77 11.57
CA SER A 60 0.85 -7.25 12.93
C SER A 60 1.38 -5.81 12.94
N TYR A 61 0.73 -4.94 13.73
CA TYR A 61 1.12 -3.57 13.99
C TYR A 61 1.81 -3.47 15.37
N PRO A 62 2.87 -2.65 15.54
CA PRO A 62 3.58 -1.93 14.49
C PRO A 62 4.25 -2.88 13.50
N TYR A 63 4.33 -2.48 12.23
CA TYR A 63 4.99 -3.29 11.20
C TYR A 63 6.52 -3.25 11.39
N GLU A 64 7.11 -4.37 11.81
CA GLU A 64 8.52 -4.45 12.21
C GLU A 64 9.47 -4.91 11.09
N ARG A 65 8.98 -5.16 9.87
CA ARG A 65 9.84 -5.58 8.75
C ARG A 65 10.51 -4.39 8.06
N LYS A 66 11.66 -4.68 7.44
CA LYS A 66 12.48 -3.69 6.71
C LYS A 66 11.93 -3.33 5.34
N GLU A 67 11.09 -4.18 4.77
CA GLU A 67 10.61 -4.04 3.40
C GLU A 67 9.08 -4.03 3.42
N TYR A 68 8.45 -3.15 2.65
CA TYR A 68 7.01 -3.16 2.41
C TYR A 68 6.77 -3.13 0.90
N HIS A 69 6.42 -4.28 0.33
CA HIS A 69 6.27 -4.40 -1.12
C HIS A 69 4.87 -4.00 -1.61
N ARG A 70 4.70 -3.77 -2.91
CA ARG A 70 3.41 -3.64 -3.62
C ARG A 70 2.36 -2.76 -2.93
N ILE A 71 2.73 -1.55 -2.52
CA ILE A 71 1.79 -0.56 -1.98
C ILE A 71 0.98 0.04 -3.13
N THR A 72 -0.34 0.08 -2.98
CA THR A 72 -1.30 0.58 -3.97
C THR A 72 -1.85 1.96 -3.58
N ASN A 73 -2.62 2.60 -4.45
CA ASN A 73 -3.32 3.85 -4.13
C ASN A 73 -4.36 3.70 -2.99
N ASN A 74 -4.75 2.47 -2.61
CA ASN A 74 -5.68 2.26 -1.49
C ASN A 74 -4.97 2.19 -0.13
N PHE A 75 -3.66 2.48 -0.11
CA PHE A 75 -2.88 2.49 1.12
C PHE A 75 -3.52 3.38 2.20
N PRO A 76 -3.89 2.81 3.38
CA PRO A 76 -4.61 3.55 4.41
C PRO A 76 -3.72 4.54 5.18
N GLY A 77 -2.40 4.51 4.97
CA GLY A 77 -1.44 5.32 5.72
C GLY A 77 -0.97 4.61 6.99
N GLY A 78 -0.52 5.42 7.96
CA GLY A 78 0.12 4.94 9.20
C GLY A 78 1.62 5.22 9.23
N ILE A 79 2.29 4.92 10.36
CA ILE A 79 3.73 5.20 10.54
C ILE A 79 4.52 3.88 10.58
N PHE A 80 5.40 3.70 9.61
CA PHE A 80 6.19 2.48 9.40
C PHE A 80 7.67 2.72 9.71
N LYS A 81 7.98 2.94 10.99
CA LYS A 81 9.33 3.35 11.45
C LYS A 81 10.45 2.33 11.18
N TYR A 82 10.12 1.06 10.94
CA TYR A 82 11.11 0.00 10.69
C TYR A 82 11.39 -0.24 9.21
N VAL A 83 10.50 0.23 8.33
CA VAL A 83 10.64 0.04 6.88
C VAL A 83 11.74 0.94 6.34
N ARG A 84 12.52 0.39 5.40
CA ARG A 84 13.65 1.02 4.71
C ARG A 84 13.50 0.92 3.20
N GLU A 85 12.81 -0.11 2.71
CA GLU A 85 12.57 -0.30 1.28
C GLU A 85 11.09 -0.47 1.01
N ILE A 86 10.56 0.24 0.02
CA ILE A 86 9.19 0.02 -0.44
C ILE A 86 9.14 -0.23 -1.95
N SER A 87 8.13 -0.98 -2.37
CA SER A 87 7.73 -1.03 -3.77
C SER A 87 6.28 -0.60 -3.95
N LEU A 88 6.01 0.18 -4.99
CA LEU A 88 4.70 0.71 -5.34
C LEU A 88 4.21 -0.01 -6.60
N PHE A 89 2.96 -0.45 -6.58
CA PHE A 89 2.30 -1.10 -7.72
C PHE A 89 0.80 -0.82 -7.69
N ASP A 90 0.22 -0.38 -8.80
CA ASP A 90 -1.23 -0.22 -8.96
C ASP A 90 -1.61 -0.35 -10.46
N GLU A 91 -2.83 -0.82 -10.73
CA GLU A 91 -3.43 -0.84 -12.08
C GLU A 91 -3.85 0.55 -12.57
N ARG A 92 -4.08 1.46 -11.62
CA ARG A 92 -4.41 2.86 -11.84
C ARG A 92 -3.15 3.72 -11.77
N PRO A 93 -3.12 4.86 -12.47
CA PRO A 93 -2.05 5.82 -12.27
C PRO A 93 -1.93 6.23 -10.80
N PHE A 94 -0.72 6.50 -10.33
CA PHE A 94 -0.51 7.01 -8.98
C PHE A 94 -0.85 8.49 -8.90
N GLU A 95 -1.64 8.85 -7.88
CA GLU A 95 -2.05 10.23 -7.65
C GLU A 95 -1.01 11.02 -6.86
N HIS A 96 -1.00 12.35 -7.00
CA HIS A 96 -0.04 13.20 -6.28
C HIS A 96 -0.15 13.03 -4.75
N ASN A 97 -1.37 13.01 -4.23
CA ASN A 97 -1.63 12.86 -2.79
C ASN A 97 -1.15 11.51 -2.24
N PHE A 98 -1.11 10.47 -3.08
CA PHE A 98 -0.58 9.17 -2.69
C PHE A 98 0.91 9.28 -2.35
N PHE A 99 1.72 9.94 -3.19
CA PHE A 99 3.14 10.14 -2.89
C PHE A 99 3.37 11.01 -1.65
N PHE A 100 2.49 12.00 -1.40
CA PHE A 100 2.53 12.76 -0.15
C PHE A 100 2.31 11.84 1.06
N GLN A 101 1.29 10.98 1.02
CA GLN A 101 1.00 10.00 2.07
C GLN A 101 2.17 9.03 2.28
N ILE A 102 2.77 8.51 1.20
CA ILE A 102 3.99 7.66 1.27
C ILE A 102 5.12 8.41 2.00
N SER A 103 5.36 9.68 1.68
CA SER A 103 6.42 10.46 2.33
C SER A 103 6.25 10.58 3.85
N GLN A 104 5.00 10.70 4.32
CA GLN A 104 4.68 10.80 5.75
C GLN A 104 4.73 9.44 6.45
N SER A 105 4.34 8.38 5.75
CA SER A 105 4.24 7.04 6.32
C SER A 105 5.58 6.33 6.52
N PHE A 106 6.61 6.67 5.73
CA PHE A 106 7.89 5.96 5.72
C PHE A 106 9.08 6.89 6.05
N PRO A 107 9.19 7.41 7.29
CA PRO A 107 10.15 8.47 7.65
C PRO A 107 11.63 8.08 7.51
N PHE A 108 11.94 6.79 7.42
CA PHE A 108 13.31 6.28 7.32
C PHE A 108 13.56 5.49 6.02
N MET A 109 12.70 5.66 5.02
CA MET A 109 12.84 5.03 3.71
C MET A 109 14.18 5.40 3.05
N LYS A 110 14.89 4.39 2.55
CA LYS A 110 16.14 4.51 1.80
C LYS A 110 15.99 4.16 0.33
N LYS A 111 15.00 3.34 -0.01
CA LYS A 111 14.78 2.86 -1.37
C LYS A 111 13.29 2.82 -1.69
N LEU A 112 12.95 3.38 -2.84
CA LEU A 112 11.63 3.36 -3.44
C LEU A 112 11.74 2.72 -4.81
N THR A 113 11.00 1.63 -5.04
CA THR A 113 10.81 1.02 -6.36
C THR A 113 9.41 1.33 -6.84
N LEU A 114 9.25 1.86 -8.05
CA LEU A 114 7.96 2.22 -8.63
C LEU A 114 7.75 1.44 -9.92
N ILE A 115 6.65 0.68 -9.98
CA ILE A 115 6.19 0.04 -11.22
C ILE A 115 5.00 0.85 -11.72
N ASN A 116 5.22 1.62 -12.79
CA ASN A 116 4.18 2.45 -13.36
C ASN A 116 3.75 1.91 -14.72
N GLU A 117 2.62 1.23 -14.75
CA GLU A 117 2.08 0.67 -16.00
C GLU A 117 1.24 1.69 -16.78
N LYS A 118 0.79 2.78 -16.13
CA LYS A 118 -0.08 3.78 -16.75
C LYS A 118 0.35 5.20 -16.45
N PRO A 119 0.40 6.09 -17.46
CA PRO A 119 0.67 7.50 -17.21
C PRO A 119 -0.45 8.14 -16.38
N GLN A 120 -0.10 9.11 -15.55
CA GLN A 120 -1.07 9.96 -14.86
C GLN A 120 -1.85 10.79 -15.88
N ASN A 121 -3.18 10.90 -15.69
CA ASN A 121 -4.06 11.65 -16.59
C ASN A 121 -3.79 13.16 -16.51
N ASP A 122 -3.66 13.69 -15.30
CA ASP A 122 -3.36 15.10 -15.05
C ASP A 122 -1.89 15.26 -14.72
N LYS A 123 -1.07 15.49 -15.75
CA LYS A 123 0.22 16.13 -15.52
C LYS A 123 -0.10 17.54 -15.05
N GLN A 124 0.17 17.87 -13.79
CA GLN A 124 0.30 19.27 -13.39
C GLN A 124 1.48 19.84 -14.19
N SER A 125 1.22 20.27 -15.42
CA SER A 125 2.11 21.13 -16.15
C SER A 125 2.19 22.39 -15.31
N ARG A 126 3.26 22.54 -14.53
CA ARG A 126 3.75 23.88 -14.24
C ARG A 126 3.86 24.53 -15.61
N LYS A 127 2.92 25.43 -15.93
CA LYS A 127 3.18 26.46 -16.92
C LYS A 127 4.43 27.14 -16.38
N LEU A 128 5.59 26.81 -16.97
CA LEU A 128 6.74 27.66 -16.84
C LEU A 128 6.28 28.97 -17.47
N ASP A 129 5.98 29.95 -16.63
CA ASP A 129 5.59 31.26 -17.10
C ASP A 129 6.65 31.74 -18.09
N ASP A 130 6.19 32.04 -19.31
CA ASP A 130 6.93 32.68 -20.40
C ASP A 130 7.30 34.13 -20.03
N ASN A 131 7.98 34.34 -18.90
CA ASN A 131 8.48 35.63 -18.45
C ASN A 131 9.95 35.85 -18.82
N ASN A 132 10.35 35.43 -20.02
CA ASN A 132 11.64 35.79 -20.63
C ASN A 132 11.49 36.33 -22.06
N GLN A 133 10.40 37.06 -22.34
CA GLN A 133 10.36 38.03 -23.43
C GLN A 133 10.48 39.44 -22.83
N ASN A 134 11.71 39.86 -22.54
CA ASN A 134 12.15 41.26 -22.52
C ASN A 134 13.62 41.30 -22.11
N LEU A 135 14.51 41.15 -23.09
CA LEU A 135 15.88 41.68 -23.09
C LEU A 135 16.47 41.45 -24.50
N SER A 136 16.12 42.34 -25.43
CA SER A 136 16.88 42.72 -26.63
C SER A 136 16.22 43.94 -27.24
#